data_AF-A0A1V6G399-F1
#
_entry.id   AF-A0A1V6G399-F1
#
_cell.length_a   1.000
_cell.length_b   1.000
_cell.length_c   1.000
_cell.angle_alpha   90.00
_cell.angle_beta   90.00
_cell.angle_gamma   90.00
#
_symmetry.space_group_name_H-M   'P 1'
#
loop_
_entity.id
_entity.type
_entity.pdbx_description
1 polymer ?
#
loop_
_entity_poly.entity_id
_entity_poly.type
_entity_poly.pdbx_seq_one_letter_code
_entity_poly.pdbx_strand_id
1 'polypeptide(L)' 'MSARAAKLFVDGAECASGAMPQWVEPGGHVTFGGGHPGNKKGCGDLDDVRLYREPLSDAQVWALFRSVK' A
#
# COMPACT_ATOMS: atom_id res chain seq x y z
N MET A 1 22.66 -8.78 2.74
CA MET A 1 21.60 -7.81 2.40
C MET A 1 20.63 -7.73 3.57
N SER A 2 20.24 -6.54 4.02
CA SER A 2 19.17 -6.42 5.02
C SER A 2 17.87 -6.94 4.42
N ALA A 3 17.15 -7.80 5.14
CA ALA A 3 15.83 -8.25 4.70
C ALA A 3 14.90 -7.03 4.59
N ARG A 4 14.23 -6.88 3.45
CA ARG A 4 13.13 -5.90 3.29
C ARG A 4 11.85 -6.53 3.85
N ALA A 5 10.93 -5.72 4.34
CA ALA A 5 9.63 -6.18 4.79
C ALA A 5 8.52 -5.35 4.14
N ALA A 6 7.42 -6.00 3.82
CA ALA A 6 6.16 -5.34 3.51
C ALA A 6 5.33 -5.26 4.79
N LYS A 7 4.66 -4.12 4.99
CA LYS A 7 3.75 -3.88 6.11
C LYS A 7 2.40 -3.43 5.57
N LEU A 8 1.32 -3.89 6.22
CA LEU A 8 -0.04 -3.45 5.97
C LEU A 8 -0.56 -2.71 7.21
N PHE A 9 -1.13 -1.54 6.97
CA PHE A 9 -1.73 -0.71 8.00
C PHE A 9 -3.21 -0.49 7.68
N VAL A 10 -4.06 -0.56 8.70
CA VAL A 10 -5.49 -0.21 8.66
C VAL A 10 -5.73 0.82 9.75
N ASP A 11 -6.39 1.94 9.42
CA ASP A 11 -6.65 3.05 10.33
C ASP A 11 -5.38 3.56 11.06
N GLY A 12 -4.26 3.57 10.33
CA GLY A 12 -2.96 4.00 10.83
C GLY A 12 -2.21 2.99 11.73
N ALA A 13 -2.80 1.84 12.04
CA ALA A 13 -2.19 0.80 12.87
C ALA A 13 -1.68 -0.39 12.03
N GLU A 14 -0.50 -0.92 12.33
CA GLU A 14 0.03 -2.12 11.67
C GLU A 14 -0.86 -3.32 12.01
N CYS A 15 -1.38 -4.01 10.99
CA CYS A 15 -2.20 -5.21 11.17
C CYS A 15 -1.57 -6.46 10.57
N ALA A 16 -0.56 -6.31 9.70
CA ALA A 16 0.24 -7.42 9.19
C ALA A 16 1.61 -6.96 8.70
N SER A 17 2.58 -7.87 8.73
CA SER A 17 3.89 -7.69 8.10
C SER A 17 4.44 -9.01 7.58
N GLY A 18 5.34 -8.93 6.60
CA GLY A 18 5.94 -10.09 5.97
C GLY A 18 7.31 -9.77 5.34
N ALA A 19 8.18 -10.77 5.29
CA ALA A 19 9.46 -10.64 4.62
C ALA A 19 9.25 -10.46 3.10
N MET A 20 10.01 -9.55 2.51
CA MET A 20 10.09 -9.34 1.06
C MET A 20 11.50 -9.71 0.59
N PRO A 21 11.77 -11.00 0.37
CA PRO A 21 13.12 -11.48 0.06
C PRO A 21 13.59 -11.08 -1.34
N GLN A 22 12.66 -10.82 -2.26
CA GLN A 22 12.96 -10.44 -3.65
C GLN A 22 12.20 -9.15 -4.00
N TRP A 23 12.90 -8.25 -4.72
CA TRP A 23 12.28 -7.11 -5.37
C TRP A 23 11.84 -7.49 -6.79
N VAL A 24 10.61 -7.15 -7.13
CA VAL A 24 10.09 -7.24 -8.51
C VAL A 24 10.01 -5.82 -9.03
N GLU A 25 10.66 -5.54 -10.15
CA GLU A 25 10.59 -4.22 -10.77
C GLU A 25 9.13 -3.92 -11.17
N PRO A 26 8.54 -2.81 -10.69
CA PRO A 26 7.18 -2.45 -11.04
C PRO A 26 7.06 -2.06 -12.51
N GLY A 27 5.93 -2.40 -13.13
CA GLY A 27 5.59 -1.93 -14.46
C GLY A 27 5.21 -0.44 -14.50
N GLY A 28 4.92 0.08 -15.70
CA GLY A 28 4.58 1.50 -15.91
C GLY A 28 3.12 1.89 -15.64
N HIS A 29 2.28 0.94 -15.21
CA HIS A 29 0.85 1.18 -15.02
C HIS A 29 0.40 0.74 -13.62
N VAL A 30 -0.49 1.52 -13.01
CA VAL A 30 -1.26 1.15 -11.83
C VAL A 30 -2.74 1.20 -12.19
N THR A 31 -3.50 0.18 -11.80
CA THR A 31 -4.92 0.04 -12.12
C THR A 31 -5.71 -0.12 -10.84
N PHE A 32 -6.80 0.65 -10.70
CA PHE A 32 -7.69 0.61 -9.54
C PHE A 32 -9.08 0.11 -9.94
N GLY A 33 -9.77 -0.59 -9.04
CA GLY A 33 -11.14 -1.05 -9.25
C GLY A 33 -11.32 -2.21 -10.25
N GLY A 34 -10.24 -2.71 -10.87
CA GLY A 34 -10.29 -3.87 -11.75
C GLY A 34 -9.00 -4.07 -12.55
N GLY A 35 -8.98 -5.07 -13.43
CA GLY A 35 -7.87 -5.27 -14.37
C GLY A 35 -7.46 -6.73 -14.57
N HIS A 36 -7.86 -7.65 -13.68
CA HIS A 36 -7.58 -9.07 -13.84
C HIS A 36 -8.82 -9.85 -14.30
N PRO A 37 -8.74 -10.66 -15.38
CA PRO A 37 -9.83 -11.52 -15.81
C PRO A 37 -10.32 -12.44 -14.69
N GLY A 38 -11.63 -12.57 -14.52
CA GLY A 38 -12.25 -13.44 -13.50
C GLY A 38 -12.52 -12.76 -12.15
N ASN A 39 -11.99 -11.57 -11.88
CA ASN A 39 -12.29 -10.84 -10.65
C ASN A 39 -13.60 -10.06 -10.74
N LYS A 40 -14.33 -9.98 -9.63
CA LYS A 40 -15.38 -8.96 -9.47
C LYS A 40 -14.71 -7.59 -9.39
N LYS A 41 -15.20 -6.63 -10.18
CA LYS A 41 -14.70 -5.25 -10.14
C LYS A 41 -15.01 -4.63 -8.78
N GLY A 42 -14.10 -3.78 -8.32
CA GLY A 42 -14.34 -2.97 -7.13
C GLY A 42 -15.49 -2.01 -7.36
N CYS A 43 -16.36 -1.86 -6.37
CA CYS A 43 -17.47 -0.92 -6.38
C CYS A 43 -17.45 -0.16 -5.05
N GLY A 44 -17.20 1.14 -5.11
CA GLY A 44 -17.06 2.02 -3.95
C GLY A 44 -16.24 3.27 -4.30
N ASP A 45 -16.05 4.13 -3.31
CA ASP A 45 -15.29 5.36 -3.43
C ASP A 45 -13.81 5.12 -3.11
N LEU A 46 -12.93 5.78 -3.87
CA LEU A 46 -11.48 5.78 -3.66
C LEU A 46 -11.00 7.22 -3.70
N ASP A 47 -10.30 7.64 -2.64
CA ASP A 47 -9.79 9.00 -2.50
C ASP A 47 -8.36 8.99 -1.91
N ASP A 48 -7.65 10.11 -2.07
CA ASP A 48 -6.32 10.40 -1.51
C ASP A 48 -5.25 9.32 -1.79
N VAL A 49 -5.20 8.81 -3.03
CA VAL A 49 -4.22 7.82 -3.47
C VAL A 49 -2.83 8.45 -3.59
N ARG A 50 -1.88 7.98 -2.78
CA ARG A 50 -0.49 8.48 -2.75
C ARG A 50 0.51 7.37 -3.02
N LEU A 51 1.57 7.68 -3.76
CA LEU A 51 2.72 6.80 -4.01
C LEU A 51 4.01 7.48 -3.53
N TYR A 52 4.85 6.72 -2.82
CA TYR A 52 6.11 7.22 -2.26
C TYR A 52 7.29 6.44 -2.85
N ARG A 53 8.45 7.12 -2.97
CA ARG A 53 9.69 6.50 -3.45
C ARG A 53 10.42 5.69 -2.36
N GLU A 54 10.00 5.85 -1.12
CA GLU A 54 10.63 5.26 0.06
C GLU A 54 9.57 4.68 0.99
N PRO A 55 9.90 3.63 1.78
CA PRO A 55 9.01 3.14 2.82
C PRO A 55 8.70 4.24 3.84
N LEU A 56 7.43 4.41 4.17
CA LEU A 56 7.04 5.24 5.29
C LEU A 56 7.33 4.52 6.62
N SER A 57 7.78 5.28 7.61
CA SER A 57 7.80 4.82 9.00
C SER A 57 6.39 4.72 9.58
N ASP A 58 6.21 3.89 10.61
CA ASP A 58 4.94 3.71 11.31
C ASP A 58 4.38 5.06 11.82
N ALA A 59 5.25 5.97 12.28
CA ALA A 59 4.86 7.31 12.70
C ALA A 59 4.35 8.20 11.55
N GLN A 60 4.93 8.08 10.35
CA GLN A 60 4.45 8.79 9.17
C GLN A 60 3.08 8.27 8.71
N VAL A 61 2.87 6.95 8.75
CA VAL A 61 1.56 6.35 8.43
C VAL A 61 0.49 6.83 9.42
N TRP A 62 0.80 6.85 10.73
CA TRP A 62 -0.09 7.39 11.74
C TRP A 62 -0.41 8.87 11.52
N ALA A 63 0.61 9.68 11.19
CA ALA A 63 0.42 11.10 10.91
C ALA A 63 -0.48 11.34 9.70
N LEU A 64 -0.35 10.51 8.65
CA LEU A 64 -1.23 10.57 7.47
C LEU A 64 -2.68 10.26 7.84
N PHE A 65 -2.93 9.15 8.55
CA PHE A 65 -4.27 8.78 9.00
C PHE A 65 -4.93 9.91 9.82
N ARG A 66 -4.17 10.53 10.72
CA ARG A 66 -4.62 11.65 11.56
C ARG A 66 -4.82 12.98 10.81
N SER A 67 -4.27 13.11 9.60
CA SER A 67 -4.36 14.34 8.80
C SER A 67 -5.58 14.40 7.91
N VAL A 68 -6.22 13.25 7.67
CA VAL A 68 -7.49 13.17 6.94
C VAL A 68 -8.58 13.77 7.83
N LYS A 69 -9.35 14.71 7.27
CA LYS A 69 -10.42 15.43 7.98
C LYS A 69 -11.72 14.65 7.98
#